data_AF-F3KXS5-F1
#
_entry.id   AF-F3KXS5-F1
#
_cell.length_a   1.000
_cell.length_b   1.000
_cell.length_c   1.000
_cell.angle_alpha   90.00
_cell.angle_beta   90.00
_cell.angle_gamma   90.00
#
_symmetry.space_group_name_H-M   'P 1'
#
loop_
_entity.id
_entity.type
_entity.pdbx_description
1 polymer ?
#
loop_
_entity_poly.entity_id
_entity_poly.type
_entity_poly.pdbx_seq_one_letter_code
_entity_poly.pdbx_strand_id
1 'polypeptide(L)'
;MQRKAPEYLALLTARNDEEFDAALDVLLAQAIAGLEANSRNFAGLGEVGLTGVLAMALSIPGLTVTQEANSNGHVDMTIVADHSYPMRKRLGEAKIYDGPQKHFDGLEQLLVRYTTGREGRGLLIAYFLSQNIAGLVDRLRERMDEELPLQQQGATIDHPIRWSFLSKHLHSCGEALAVEHVACNLHPGRNSNNSTQI
;
A
#
# COMPACT_ATOMS: atom_id res chain seq x y z
N MET A 1 -32.53 5.41 4.45
CA MET A 1 -31.77 4.65 5.46
C MET A 1 -30.29 4.85 5.18
N GLN A 2 -29.54 5.52 6.05
CA GLN A 2 -28.08 5.70 5.87
C GLN A 2 -27.40 4.36 6.21
N ARG A 3 -26.64 3.80 5.27
CA ARG A 3 -25.91 2.54 5.49
C ARG A 3 -24.77 2.82 6.48
N LYS A 4 -24.62 1.99 7.51
CA LYS A 4 -23.46 2.03 8.41
C LYS A 4 -22.32 1.26 7.73
N ALA A 5 -21.11 1.84 7.75
CA ALA A 5 -19.88 1.25 7.22
C ALA A 5 -20.03 0.70 5.77
N PRO A 6 -20.45 1.55 4.81
CA PRO A 6 -20.76 1.15 3.44
C PRO A 6 -19.58 0.49 2.69
N GLU A 7 -18.35 0.79 3.07
CA GLU A 7 -17.11 0.26 2.49
C GLU A 7 -16.99 -1.26 2.62
N TYR A 8 -17.38 -1.84 3.75
CA TYR A 8 -17.35 -3.30 3.93
C TYR A 8 -18.37 -4.00 3.05
N LEU A 9 -19.57 -3.43 2.93
CA LEU A 9 -20.58 -3.97 2.03
C LEU A 9 -20.12 -3.85 0.57
N ALA A 10 -19.52 -2.72 0.19
CA ALA A 10 -18.98 -2.51 -1.15
C ALA A 10 -17.89 -3.54 -1.48
N LEU A 11 -16.96 -3.78 -0.56
CA LEU A 11 -15.90 -4.79 -0.72
C LEU A 11 -16.48 -6.19 -0.93
N LEU A 12 -17.41 -6.61 -0.07
CA LEU A 12 -18.00 -7.96 -0.09
C LEU A 12 -18.95 -8.19 -1.28
N THR A 13 -19.45 -7.11 -1.88
CA THR A 13 -20.40 -7.18 -3.01
C THR A 13 -19.80 -6.73 -4.34
N ALA A 14 -18.49 -6.45 -4.37
CA ALA A 14 -17.77 -6.04 -5.57
C ALA A 14 -17.90 -7.08 -6.69
N ARG A 15 -18.25 -6.61 -7.89
CA ARG A 15 -18.56 -7.45 -9.06
C ARG A 15 -17.40 -7.55 -10.04
N ASN A 16 -16.44 -6.64 -9.96
CA ASN A 16 -15.22 -6.64 -10.76
C ASN A 16 -14.03 -6.19 -9.88
N ASP A 17 -12.83 -6.09 -10.47
CA ASP A 17 -11.64 -5.66 -9.74
C ASP A 17 -11.67 -4.17 -9.38
N GLU A 18 -12.23 -3.32 -10.24
CA GLU A 18 -12.34 -1.86 -9.99
C GLU A 18 -13.21 -1.53 -8.77
N GLU A 19 -14.38 -2.16 -8.65
CA GLU A 19 -15.27 -2.01 -7.49
C GLU A 19 -14.61 -2.53 -6.21
N PHE A 20 -13.84 -3.62 -6.32
CA PHE A 20 -13.13 -4.20 -5.18
C PHE A 20 -11.98 -3.28 -4.73
N ASP A 21 -11.20 -2.79 -5.68
CA ASP A 21 -10.05 -1.90 -5.44
C ASP A 21 -10.49 -0.58 -4.81
N ALA A 22 -11.58 0.02 -5.31
CA ALA A 22 -12.15 1.24 -4.73
C ALA A 22 -12.64 1.03 -3.29
N ALA A 23 -13.20 -0.13 -2.96
CA ALA A 23 -13.60 -0.45 -1.59
C ALA A 23 -12.39 -0.75 -0.69
N LEU A 24 -11.39 -1.45 -1.23
CA LEU A 24 -10.13 -1.73 -0.55
C LEU A 24 -9.37 -0.44 -0.23
N ASP A 25 -9.38 0.56 -1.11
CA ASP A 25 -8.78 1.89 -0.87
C ASP A 25 -9.31 2.55 0.39
N VAL A 26 -10.63 2.46 0.61
CA VAL A 26 -11.26 3.04 1.80
C VAL A 26 -10.78 2.33 3.06
N LEU A 27 -10.72 1.00 3.05
CA LEU A 27 -10.24 0.21 4.18
C LEU A 27 -8.74 0.44 4.43
N LEU A 28 -7.96 0.55 3.37
CA LEU A 28 -6.53 0.84 3.44
C LEU A 28 -6.27 2.23 4.02
N ALA A 29 -7.02 3.23 3.59
CA ALA A 29 -6.95 4.58 4.15
C ALA A 29 -7.27 4.61 5.66
N GLN A 30 -8.31 3.87 6.08
CA GLN A 30 -8.66 3.75 7.50
C GLN A 30 -7.55 3.07 8.30
N ALA A 31 -7.00 1.97 7.78
CA ALA A 31 -5.91 1.24 8.43
C ALA A 31 -4.64 2.09 8.56
N ILE A 32 -4.27 2.83 7.50
CA ILE A 32 -3.15 3.77 7.50
C ILE A 32 -3.36 4.87 8.53
N ALA A 33 -4.54 5.50 8.55
CA ALA A 33 -4.83 6.54 9.55
C ALA A 33 -4.68 6.00 10.99
N GLY A 34 -5.06 4.74 11.22
CA GLY A 34 -4.82 4.04 12.48
C GLY A 34 -3.34 3.88 12.81
N LEU A 35 -2.51 3.47 11.85
CA LEU A 35 -1.05 3.39 12.00
C LEU A 35 -0.43 4.76 12.30
N GLU A 36 -0.79 5.79 11.53
CA GLU A 36 -0.25 7.15 11.68
C GLU A 36 -0.59 7.75 13.05
N ALA A 37 -1.86 7.62 13.47
CA ALA A 37 -2.33 8.09 14.77
C ALA A 37 -1.62 7.41 15.96
N ASN A 38 -1.14 6.18 15.76
CA ASN A 38 -0.46 5.37 16.76
C ASN A 38 1.05 5.22 16.49
N SER A 39 1.62 6.04 15.60
CA SER A 39 3.04 5.95 15.16
C SER A 39 4.04 5.84 16.31
N ARG A 40 3.79 6.53 17.44
CA ARG A 40 4.64 6.45 18.64
C ARG A 40 4.65 5.05 19.27
N ASN A 41 3.51 4.36 19.27
CA ASN A 41 3.40 3.00 19.81
C ASN A 41 4.12 1.98 18.91
N PHE A 42 4.33 2.33 17.63
CA PHE A 42 4.94 1.47 16.62
C PHE A 42 6.38 1.87 16.25
N ALA A 43 6.96 2.86 16.92
CA ALA A 43 8.27 3.43 16.57
C ALA A 43 9.43 2.41 16.63
N GLY A 44 9.28 1.31 17.37
CA GLY A 44 10.27 0.23 17.44
C GLY A 44 10.06 -0.89 16.42
N LEU A 45 9.01 -0.83 15.60
CA LEU A 45 8.70 -1.88 14.62
C LEU A 45 9.48 -1.64 13.31
N GLY A 46 10.05 -2.72 12.77
CA GLY A 46 10.57 -2.76 11.40
C GLY A 46 9.48 -3.04 10.37
N GLU A 47 9.88 -3.22 9.10
CA GLU A 47 8.99 -3.47 7.96
C GLU A 47 7.98 -4.61 8.23
N VAL A 48 8.44 -5.76 8.72
CA VAL A 48 7.59 -6.92 9.05
C VAL A 48 6.56 -6.59 10.14
N GLY A 49 6.99 -5.87 11.19
CA GLY A 49 6.11 -5.52 12.31
C GLY A 49 5.03 -4.52 11.91
N LEU A 50 5.41 -3.48 11.16
CA LEU A 50 4.47 -2.49 10.64
C LEU A 50 3.47 -3.11 9.66
N THR A 51 3.94 -4.01 8.79
CA THR A 51 3.09 -4.77 7.87
C THR A 51 2.11 -5.66 8.62
N GLY A 52 2.51 -6.21 9.78
CA GLY A 52 1.63 -7.04 10.60
C GLY A 52 0.51 -6.27 11.27
N VAL A 53 0.80 -5.06 11.73
CA VAL A 53 -0.24 -4.16 12.24
C VAL A 53 -1.23 -3.82 11.12
N LEU A 54 -0.73 -3.51 9.92
CA LEU A 54 -1.59 -3.20 8.77
C LEU A 54 -2.45 -4.40 8.36
N ALA A 55 -1.85 -5.59 8.25
CA ALA A 55 -2.55 -6.83 7.91
C ALA A 55 -3.66 -7.15 8.92
N MET A 56 -3.37 -6.98 10.21
CA MET A 56 -4.37 -7.16 11.27
C MET A 56 -5.51 -6.15 11.17
N ALA A 57 -5.21 -4.88 10.85
CA ALA A 57 -6.23 -3.84 10.70
C ALA A 57 -7.13 -4.06 9.46
N LEU A 58 -6.58 -4.64 8.39
CA LEU A 58 -7.32 -4.97 7.17
C LEU A 58 -8.11 -6.28 7.28
N SER A 59 -7.73 -7.18 8.20
CA SER A 59 -8.36 -8.47 8.37
C SER A 59 -9.79 -8.35 8.89
N ILE A 60 -10.75 -8.80 8.08
CA ILE A 60 -12.17 -8.81 8.39
C ILE A 60 -12.82 -10.09 7.84
N PRO A 61 -14.02 -10.48 8.30
CA PRO A 61 -14.76 -11.57 7.68
C PRO A 61 -14.95 -11.33 6.18
N GLY A 62 -14.48 -12.26 5.34
CA GLY A 62 -14.53 -12.12 3.88
C GLY A 62 -13.28 -11.53 3.22
N LEU A 63 -12.30 -11.10 4.02
CA LEU A 63 -11.01 -10.62 3.53
C LEU A 63 -9.88 -11.25 4.35
N THR A 64 -9.24 -12.26 3.78
CA THR A 64 -8.09 -12.93 4.37
C THR A 64 -6.84 -12.13 4.03
N VAL A 65 -6.13 -11.63 5.05
CA VAL A 65 -4.85 -10.92 4.88
C VAL A 65 -3.74 -11.69 5.59
N THR A 66 -2.72 -12.08 4.84
CA THR A 66 -1.58 -12.86 5.35
C THR A 66 -0.28 -12.12 5.16
N GLN A 67 0.64 -12.29 6.10
CA GLN A 67 2.03 -11.82 5.97
C GLN A 67 2.94 -12.94 5.47
N GLU A 68 4.04 -12.55 4.83
CA GLU A 68 5.14 -13.44 4.44
C GLU A 68 4.68 -14.70 3.68
N ALA A 69 3.65 -14.54 2.86
CA ALA A 69 3.13 -15.64 2.06
C ALA A 69 4.13 -15.99 0.94
N ASN A 70 4.42 -17.28 0.78
CA ASN A 70 5.27 -17.75 -0.31
C ASN A 70 4.49 -17.72 -1.64
N SER A 71 4.79 -16.75 -2.50
CA SER A 71 4.26 -16.63 -3.87
C SER A 71 5.41 -16.25 -4.80
N ASN A 72 6.14 -17.26 -5.32
CA ASN A 72 7.39 -17.08 -6.09
C ASN A 72 8.50 -16.31 -5.33
N GLY A 73 8.36 -16.18 -4.01
CA GLY A 73 9.23 -15.47 -3.07
C GLY A 73 8.44 -15.08 -1.81
N HIS A 74 9.08 -14.40 -0.86
CA HIS A 74 8.41 -13.89 0.35
C HIS A 74 7.68 -12.59 0.03
N VAL A 75 6.36 -12.66 -0.15
CA VAL A 75 5.53 -11.46 -0.30
C VAL A 75 5.20 -10.92 1.08
N ASP A 76 5.49 -9.64 1.33
CA ASP A 76 5.25 -9.02 2.63
C ASP A 76 3.79 -9.08 3.06
N MET A 77 2.86 -8.91 2.12
CA MET A 77 1.41 -8.97 2.37
C MET A 77 0.64 -9.60 1.19
N THR A 78 -0.31 -10.49 1.48
CA THR A 78 -1.28 -10.99 0.49
C THR A 78 -2.70 -10.76 0.99
N ILE A 79 -3.53 -10.14 0.16
CA ILE A 79 -4.95 -9.87 0.46
C ILE A 79 -5.80 -10.72 -0.48
N VAL A 80 -6.72 -11.52 0.09
CA VAL A 80 -7.58 -12.43 -0.67
C VAL A 80 -9.03 -12.25 -0.24
N ALA A 81 -9.90 -11.93 -1.20
CA ALA A 81 -11.35 -12.06 -1.05
C ALA A 81 -11.77 -13.48 -1.48
N ASP A 82 -11.61 -14.43 -0.56
CA ASP A 82 -11.80 -15.87 -0.75
C ASP A 82 -13.27 -16.30 -0.91
N HIS A 83 -14.21 -15.47 -0.46
CA HIS A 83 -15.64 -15.66 -0.65
C HIS A 83 -16.22 -14.94 -1.88
N SER A 84 -15.36 -14.55 -2.84
CA SER A 84 -15.76 -13.91 -4.09
C SER A 84 -15.50 -14.82 -5.31
N TYR A 85 -16.32 -14.69 -6.36
CA TYR A 85 -16.08 -15.34 -7.65
C TYR A 85 -16.07 -14.30 -8.79
N PRO A 86 -14.98 -14.21 -9.58
CA PRO A 86 -13.70 -14.88 -9.36
C PRO A 86 -13.05 -14.44 -8.04
N MET A 87 -12.19 -15.31 -7.48
CA MET A 87 -11.39 -14.97 -6.30
C MET A 87 -10.48 -13.79 -6.64
N ARG A 88 -10.53 -12.74 -5.83
CA ARG A 88 -9.67 -11.57 -6.01
C ARG A 88 -8.48 -11.65 -5.06
N LYS A 89 -7.29 -11.49 -5.63
CA LYS A 89 -6.01 -11.50 -4.92
C LYS A 89 -5.25 -10.22 -5.22
N ARG A 90 -4.64 -9.63 -4.19
CA ARG A 90 -3.70 -8.51 -4.27
C ARG A 90 -2.43 -8.88 -3.53
N LEU A 91 -1.29 -8.50 -4.10
CA LEU A 91 0.03 -8.68 -3.51
C LEU A 91 0.55 -7.32 -3.06
N GLY A 92 1.15 -7.30 -1.88
CA GLY A 92 1.75 -6.12 -1.27
C GLY A 92 3.21 -6.34 -0.95
N GLU A 93 4.03 -5.37 -1.31
CA GLU A 93 5.40 -5.20 -0.81
C GLU A 93 5.44 -4.00 0.13
N ALA A 94 6.23 -4.06 1.20
CA ALA A 94 6.35 -2.99 2.16
C ALA A 94 7.82 -2.59 2.37
N LYS A 95 8.08 -1.29 2.47
CA LYS A 95 9.42 -0.75 2.73
C LYS A 95 9.36 0.40 3.72
N ILE A 96 10.31 0.46 4.64
CA ILE A 96 10.68 1.71 5.29
C ILE A 96 11.40 2.55 4.23
N TYR A 97 10.81 3.70 3.89
CA TYR A 97 11.33 4.55 2.84
C TYR A 97 12.71 5.09 3.22
N ASP A 98 13.68 4.88 2.33
CA ASP A 98 15.06 5.39 2.43
C ASP A 98 15.54 5.91 1.07
N GLY A 99 14.65 6.59 0.35
CA GLY A 99 14.90 7.15 -0.96
C GLY A 99 14.31 6.34 -2.13
N PRO A 100 14.32 6.91 -3.35
CA PRO A 100 13.63 6.31 -4.49
C PRO A 100 14.20 4.97 -4.93
N GLN A 101 15.52 4.75 -4.81
CA GLN A 101 16.11 3.47 -5.23
C GLN A 101 15.55 2.31 -4.41
N LYS A 102 15.47 2.45 -3.08
CA LYS A 102 14.88 1.42 -2.20
C LYS A 102 13.40 1.15 -2.53
N HIS A 103 12.69 2.19 -2.98
CA HIS A 103 11.31 2.04 -3.47
C HIS A 103 11.24 1.26 -4.78
N PHE A 104 12.18 1.51 -5.72
CA PHE A 104 12.26 0.78 -6.99
C PHE A 104 12.65 -0.68 -6.77
N ASP A 105 13.53 -0.97 -5.82
CA ASP A 105 13.91 -2.34 -5.47
C ASP A 105 12.67 -3.11 -4.96
N GLY A 106 11.84 -2.49 -4.11
CA GLY A 106 10.55 -3.07 -3.69
C GLY A 106 9.56 -3.25 -4.84
N LEU A 107 9.50 -2.29 -5.77
CA LEU A 107 8.67 -2.39 -6.97
C LEU A 107 9.12 -3.55 -7.88
N GLU A 108 10.43 -3.77 -8.00
CA GLU A 108 10.99 -4.90 -8.74
C GLU A 108 10.60 -6.23 -8.09
N GLN A 109 10.72 -6.33 -6.76
CA GLN A 109 10.27 -7.52 -6.02
C GLN A 109 8.80 -7.83 -6.33
N LEU A 110 7.93 -6.83 -6.22
CA LEU A 110 6.49 -6.96 -6.46
C LEU A 110 6.18 -7.39 -7.91
N LEU A 111 6.69 -6.65 -8.90
CA LEU A 111 6.33 -6.85 -10.30
C LEU A 111 7.02 -8.05 -10.95
N VAL A 112 8.31 -8.25 -10.66
CA VAL A 112 9.15 -9.23 -11.36
C VAL A 112 9.15 -10.57 -10.66
N ARG A 113 9.17 -10.59 -9.32
CA ARG A 113 9.31 -11.84 -8.56
C ARG A 113 7.96 -12.43 -8.20
N TYR A 114 7.03 -11.62 -7.70
CA TYR A 114 5.82 -12.15 -7.05
C TYR A 114 4.61 -12.21 -7.97
N THR A 115 4.46 -11.21 -8.83
CA THR A 115 3.26 -11.05 -9.66
C THR A 115 3.34 -11.90 -10.93
N THR A 116 2.27 -12.65 -11.20
CA THR A 116 2.16 -13.48 -12.42
C THR A 116 1.31 -12.82 -13.51
N GLY A 117 0.66 -11.69 -13.19
CA GLY A 117 -0.33 -11.02 -14.02
C GLY A 117 -1.76 -11.50 -13.79
N ARG A 118 -1.97 -12.52 -12.95
CA ARG A 118 -3.32 -12.97 -12.53
C ARG A 118 -3.82 -12.25 -11.30
N GLU A 119 -2.90 -11.76 -10.48
CA GLU A 119 -3.21 -10.84 -9.41
C GLU A 119 -3.70 -9.52 -10.00
N GLY A 120 -4.63 -8.86 -9.31
CA GLY A 120 -5.03 -7.51 -9.71
C GLY A 120 -3.93 -6.50 -9.41
N ARG A 121 -4.29 -5.24 -9.14
CA ARG A 121 -3.28 -4.21 -8.87
C ARG A 121 -2.31 -4.62 -7.75
N GLY A 122 -1.03 -4.27 -7.90
CA GLY A 122 -0.03 -4.43 -6.86
C GLY A 122 -0.13 -3.32 -5.81
N LEU A 123 0.32 -3.58 -4.58
CA LEU A 123 0.43 -2.58 -3.52
C LEU A 123 1.90 -2.42 -3.12
N LEU A 124 2.43 -1.20 -3.16
CA LEU A 124 3.75 -0.89 -2.61
C LEU A 124 3.58 0.12 -1.46
N ILE A 125 3.68 -0.37 -0.23
CA ILE A 125 3.50 0.41 0.98
C ILE A 125 4.84 0.97 1.44
N ALA A 126 4.94 2.30 1.51
CA ALA A 126 6.12 3.01 1.95
C ALA A 126 5.89 3.66 3.31
N TYR A 127 6.62 3.23 4.33
CA TYR A 127 6.62 3.80 5.67
C TYR A 127 7.64 4.92 5.77
N PHE A 128 7.17 6.15 5.97
CA PHE A 128 8.04 7.32 6.09
C PHE A 128 8.27 7.66 7.56
N LEU A 129 9.51 7.46 8.02
CA LEU A 129 9.96 7.85 9.37
C LEU A 129 10.55 9.27 9.39
N SER A 130 10.83 9.84 8.22
CA SER A 130 11.39 11.18 8.04
C SER A 130 10.31 12.26 7.95
N GLN A 131 10.68 13.49 8.30
CA GLN A 131 9.83 14.67 8.09
C GLN A 131 9.59 14.94 6.60
N ASN A 132 8.56 15.73 6.32
CA ASN A 132 8.23 16.21 4.98
C ASN A 132 7.89 15.08 3.98
N ILE A 133 6.97 14.18 4.38
CA ILE A 133 6.45 13.12 3.51
C ILE A 133 5.92 13.67 2.17
N ALA A 134 5.25 14.83 2.17
CA ALA A 134 4.75 15.46 0.95
C ALA A 134 5.88 15.68 -0.06
N GLY A 135 6.94 16.40 0.33
CA GLY A 135 8.06 16.65 -0.57
C GLY A 135 8.90 15.40 -0.88
N LEU A 136 8.90 14.38 -0.01
CA LEU A 136 9.56 13.10 -0.30
C LEU A 136 8.80 12.30 -1.36
N VAL A 137 7.47 12.28 -1.29
CA VAL A 137 6.60 11.64 -2.28
C VAL A 137 6.64 12.40 -3.61
N ASP A 138 6.64 13.74 -3.59
CA ASP A 138 6.76 14.54 -4.81
C ASP A 138 8.06 14.20 -5.55
N ARG A 139 9.20 14.18 -4.85
CA ARG A 139 10.50 13.78 -5.44
C ARG A 139 10.52 12.35 -5.94
N LEU A 140 9.85 11.44 -5.25
CA LEU A 140 9.73 10.05 -5.69
C LEU A 140 8.97 9.98 -7.01
N ARG A 141 7.84 10.69 -7.12
CA ARG A 141 7.02 10.74 -8.34
C ARG A 141 7.75 11.40 -9.50
N GLU A 142 8.39 12.53 -9.26
CA GLU A 142 9.23 13.21 -10.25
C GLU A 142 10.25 12.25 -10.85
N ARG A 143 10.95 11.48 -10.00
CA ARG A 143 11.93 10.50 -10.46
C ARG A 143 11.30 9.32 -11.21
N MET A 144 10.14 8.83 -10.78
CA MET A 144 9.42 7.78 -11.50
C MET A 144 8.95 8.25 -12.88
N ASP A 145 8.47 9.49 -12.99
CA ASP A 145 7.97 10.07 -14.23
C ASP A 145 9.11 10.46 -15.19
N GLU A 146 10.29 10.75 -14.67
CA GLU A 146 11.51 10.98 -15.44
C GLU A 146 12.15 9.67 -15.93
N GLU A 147 12.34 8.68 -15.05
CA GLU A 147 13.09 7.45 -15.36
C GLU A 147 12.23 6.35 -15.97
N LEU A 148 10.91 6.39 -15.76
CA LEU A 148 9.95 5.34 -16.16
C LEU A 148 10.43 3.92 -15.79
N PRO A 149 10.75 3.66 -14.50
CA PRO A 149 11.39 2.42 -14.08
C PRO A 149 10.49 1.20 -14.35
N LEU A 150 11.12 0.03 -14.52
CA LEU A 150 10.40 -1.26 -14.62
C LEU A 150 9.28 -1.24 -15.69
N GLN A 151 9.59 -0.68 -16.86
CA GLN A 151 8.66 -0.54 -17.98
C GLN A 151 7.37 0.24 -17.62
N GLN A 152 7.51 1.28 -16.80
CA GLN A 152 6.41 2.18 -16.48
C GLN A 152 5.83 2.80 -17.77
N GLN A 153 4.50 2.84 -17.85
CA GLN A 153 3.74 3.35 -18.97
C GLN A 153 3.16 4.73 -18.63
N GLY A 154 3.89 5.78 -19.02
CA GLY A 154 3.49 7.16 -18.81
C GLY A 154 3.68 7.65 -17.38
N ALA A 155 3.14 8.85 -17.10
CA ALA A 155 3.27 9.50 -15.81
C ALA A 155 2.38 8.86 -14.74
N THR A 156 2.81 8.97 -13.49
CA THR A 156 2.04 8.63 -12.30
C THR A 156 0.79 9.51 -12.19
N ILE A 157 -0.29 8.93 -11.65
CA ILE A 157 -1.55 9.66 -11.40
C ILE A 157 -1.87 9.69 -9.93
N ASP A 158 -2.61 10.72 -9.50
CA ASP A 158 -2.98 10.87 -8.10
C ASP A 158 -3.88 9.72 -7.62
N HIS A 159 -3.67 9.35 -6.36
CA HIS A 159 -4.56 8.43 -5.65
C HIS A 159 -5.41 9.19 -4.61
N PRO A 160 -6.64 8.75 -4.30
CA PRO A 160 -7.46 9.39 -3.27
C PRO A 160 -6.84 9.36 -1.86
N ILE A 161 -6.00 8.36 -1.56
CA ILE A 161 -5.22 8.33 -0.31
C ILE A 161 -4.14 9.40 -0.37
N ARG A 162 -4.05 10.24 0.66
CA ARG A 162 -3.06 11.33 0.71
C ARG A 162 -1.65 10.79 0.59
N TRP A 163 -0.84 11.49 -0.20
CA TRP A 163 0.56 11.14 -0.49
C TRP A 163 0.73 9.78 -1.20
N SER A 164 -0.34 9.24 -1.76
CA SER A 164 -0.32 8.03 -2.57
C SER A 164 -0.56 8.37 -4.04
N PHE A 165 -0.11 7.48 -4.92
CA PHE A 165 -0.23 7.63 -6.37
C PHE A 165 -0.28 6.26 -7.05
N LEU A 166 -0.71 6.23 -8.31
CA LEU A 166 -0.74 5.02 -9.13
C LEU A 166 0.30 5.12 -10.25
N SER A 167 0.92 4.00 -10.57
CA SER A 167 1.68 3.78 -11.80
C SER A 167 1.09 2.61 -12.59
N LYS A 168 1.49 2.48 -13.87
CA LYS A 168 1.20 1.31 -14.71
C LYS A 168 2.48 0.79 -15.30
N HIS A 169 2.66 -0.52 -15.35
CA HIS A 169 3.89 -1.17 -15.82
C HIS A 169 3.56 -2.27 -16.82
N LEU A 170 4.30 -2.34 -17.93
CA LEU A 170 4.21 -3.50 -18.82
C LEU A 170 4.81 -4.72 -18.12
N HIS A 171 3.99 -5.74 -17.90
CA HIS A 171 4.41 -6.98 -17.24
C HIS A 171 4.77 -8.07 -18.25
N SER A 172 5.52 -9.08 -17.80
CA SER A 172 5.95 -10.21 -18.64
C SER A 172 4.80 -11.09 -19.14
N CYS A 173 3.61 -10.99 -18.53
CA CYS A 173 2.39 -11.61 -19.05
C CYS A 173 1.85 -10.95 -20.34
N GLY A 174 2.39 -9.78 -20.72
CA GLY A 174 1.98 -9.01 -21.89
C GLY A 174 0.88 -7.96 -21.62
N GLU A 175 0.41 -7.87 -20.38
CA GLU A 175 -0.58 -6.87 -19.94
C GLU A 175 0.07 -5.75 -19.12
N ALA A 176 -0.64 -4.62 -19.02
CA ALA A 176 -0.24 -3.51 -18.16
C ALA A 176 -0.82 -3.72 -16.76
N LEU A 177 0.05 -3.80 -15.75
CA LEU A 177 -0.34 -3.94 -14.35
C LEU A 177 -0.26 -2.59 -13.64
N ALA A 178 -1.31 -2.24 -12.91
CA ALA A 178 -1.31 -1.08 -12.04
C ALA A 178 -0.61 -1.39 -10.71
N VAL A 179 0.12 -0.42 -10.17
CA VAL A 179 0.65 -0.46 -8.80
C VAL A 179 0.17 0.77 -8.04
N GLU A 180 -0.38 0.53 -6.86
CA GLU A 180 -0.70 1.57 -5.90
C GLU A 180 0.49 1.79 -4.97
N HIS A 181 1.03 3.00 -5.00
CA HIS A 181 2.11 3.43 -4.13
C HIS A 181 1.51 4.17 -2.95
N VAL A 182 1.59 3.54 -1.78
CA VAL A 182 0.84 3.96 -0.61
C VAL A 182 1.78 4.48 0.45
N ALA A 183 1.74 5.78 0.72
CA ALA A 183 2.64 6.41 1.68
C ALA A 183 1.99 6.51 3.06
N CYS A 184 2.70 6.06 4.10
CA CYS A 184 2.26 6.11 5.49
C CYS A 184 3.21 6.99 6.30
N ASN A 185 2.68 8.07 6.89
CA ASN A 185 3.46 9.01 7.68
C ASN A 185 3.61 8.56 9.14
N LEU A 186 4.72 7.90 9.43
CA LEU A 186 5.05 7.43 10.77
C LEU A 186 6.01 8.38 11.51
N HIS A 187 6.37 9.52 10.91
CA HIS A 187 7.15 10.53 11.61
C HIS A 187 6.30 11.14 12.73
N PRO A 188 6.74 11.08 14.01
CA PRO A 188 5.96 11.65 15.11
C PRO A 188 5.83 13.16 14.93
N GLY A 189 4.59 13.67 14.94
CA GLY A 189 4.36 15.11 14.96
C GLY A 189 5.06 15.76 16.16
N ARG A 190 5.70 16.92 15.94
CA ARG A 190 6.24 17.75 17.02
C ARG A 190 5.11 18.09 17.98
N ASN A 191 5.20 17.68 19.24
CA ASN A 191 4.42 18.31 20.29
C ASN A 191 5.12 19.63 20.68
N SER A 192 4.42 20.75 20.52
CA SER A 192 4.57 21.87 21.44
C SER A 192 4.06 21.41 22.82
N ASN A 193 4.92 21.47 23.85
CA ASN A 193 4.75 21.15 25.29
C ASN A 193 5.65 19.96 25.70
N ASN A 194 6.66 20.07 26.57
CA ASN A 194 6.87 21.02 27.68
C ASN A 194 8.34 21.45 27.79
N SER A 195 8.53 22.77 27.72
CA SER A 195 9.42 23.46 28.65
C SER A 195 8.85 23.31 30.06
N THR A 196 9.37 22.35 30.82
CA THR A 196 9.35 22.44 32.28
C THR A 196 10.79 22.25 32.73
N GLN A 197 11.45 23.38 32.94
CA GLN A 197 12.48 23.50 33.98
C GLN A 197 11.85 22.99 35.27
N ILE A 198 12.45 21.96 35.88
CA ILE A 198 12.93 21.99 37.27
C ILE A 198 14.20 21.14 37.30
#